data_AF-A0A496LWW4-F1
#
_entry.id   AF-A0A496LWW4-F1
#
_cell.length_a   1.000
_cell.length_b   1.000
_cell.length_c   1.000
_cell.angle_alpha   90.00
_cell.angle_beta   90.00
_cell.angle_gamma   90.00
#
_symmetry.space_group_name_H-M   'P 1'
#
loop_
_entity.id
_entity.type
_entity.pdbx_description
1 polymer ?
#
loop_
_entity_poly.entity_id
_entity_poly.type
_entity_poly.pdbx_seq_one_letter_code
_entity_poly.pdbx_strand_id
1 'polypeptide(L)'
;MYAKPVFGDNLKLWLGYGDDLYLCGSFSVQTASRDYKNQTTEVRATAVNFASPQKIKKRRSWENTTVFEIARKIAAENKLSVKTSGQDQNIASVLQNDAGDLDFLYGLCFDYGFIMAVKNATIVIAAKNAKGDETQTSNTPKNESLPTFTLNLAELYSLEITEANRNSYGAVIVEWQDIEAGKTKSIKVGSGEQTYKMQIAQPKSD
;
A
#
# COMPACT_ATOMS: atom_id res chain seq x y z
N MET A 1 13.99 -18.12 -33.75
CA MET A 1 12.99 -18.63 -32.78
C MET A 1 13.17 -17.84 -31.49
N TYR A 2 12.19 -17.07 -31.05
CA TYR A 2 12.33 -16.25 -29.83
C TYR A 2 12.37 -17.15 -28.59
N ALA A 3 13.26 -16.84 -27.64
CA ALA A 3 13.35 -17.56 -26.37
C ALA A 3 12.06 -17.36 -25.56
N LYS A 4 11.63 -18.41 -24.84
CA LYS A 4 10.50 -18.28 -23.91
C LYS A 4 10.91 -17.37 -22.75
N PRO A 5 10.01 -16.51 -22.23
CA PRO A 5 10.27 -15.80 -20.99
C PRO A 5 10.40 -16.81 -19.84
N VAL A 6 11.34 -16.54 -18.94
CA VAL A 6 11.57 -17.32 -17.73
C VAL A 6 11.11 -16.56 -16.50
N PHE A 7 10.92 -17.31 -15.41
CA PHE A 7 10.54 -16.75 -14.12
C PHE A 7 11.56 -15.69 -13.66
N GLY A 8 11.09 -14.49 -13.34
CA GLY A 8 11.94 -13.36 -12.96
C GLY A 8 12.37 -12.44 -14.11
N ASP A 9 12.07 -12.78 -15.38
CA ASP A 9 12.37 -11.88 -16.50
C ASP A 9 11.65 -10.53 -16.35
N ASN A 10 12.35 -9.45 -16.72
CA ASN A 10 11.80 -8.10 -16.66
C ASN A 10 11.13 -7.73 -17.99
N LEU A 11 9.84 -7.41 -17.94
CA LEU A 11 9.04 -6.91 -19.04
C LEU A 11 8.73 -5.43 -18.86
N LYS A 12 8.93 -4.62 -19.91
CA LYS A 12 8.45 -3.24 -19.95
C LYS A 12 7.21 -3.17 -20.84
N LEU A 13 6.11 -2.67 -20.29
CA LEU A 13 4.86 -2.49 -21.02
C LEU A 13 4.76 -1.06 -21.54
N TRP A 14 4.58 -0.93 -22.84
CA TRP A 14 4.29 0.31 -23.52
C TRP A 14 2.94 0.20 -24.20
N LEU A 15 2.04 1.16 -23.95
CA LEU A 15 0.72 1.23 -24.58
C LEU A 15 0.52 2.63 -25.16
N GLY A 16 -0.16 2.72 -26.29
CA GLY A 16 -0.40 3.98 -26.97
C GLY A 16 -0.88 3.77 -28.40
N TYR A 17 -0.91 4.86 -29.17
CA TYR A 17 -1.35 4.86 -30.57
C TYR A 17 -0.19 5.26 -31.47
N GLY A 18 0.06 4.50 -32.54
CA GLY A 18 1.16 4.77 -33.45
C GLY A 18 2.50 4.82 -32.72
N ASP A 19 3.22 5.93 -32.90
CA ASP A 19 4.52 6.16 -32.26
C ASP A 19 4.42 6.80 -30.86
N ASP A 20 3.23 7.22 -30.43
CA ASP A 20 2.99 7.85 -29.12
C ASP A 20 2.75 6.79 -28.04
N LEU A 21 3.84 6.16 -27.59
CA LEU A 21 3.81 5.10 -26.59
C LEU A 21 4.10 5.61 -25.18
N TYR A 22 3.24 5.25 -24.22
CA TYR A 22 3.41 5.52 -22.80
C TYR A 22 3.98 4.30 -22.09
N LEU A 23 5.03 4.50 -21.29
CA LEU A 23 5.56 3.46 -20.42
C LEU A 23 4.58 3.22 -19.26
N CYS A 24 3.82 2.13 -19.34
CA CYS A 24 2.88 1.72 -18.29
C CYS A 24 3.59 1.13 -17.07
N GLY A 25 4.81 0.62 -17.25
CA GLY A 25 5.67 0.18 -16.16
C GLY A 25 6.55 -1.01 -16.49
N SER A 26 7.27 -1.46 -15.48
CA SER A 26 8.11 -2.66 -15.52
C SER A 26 7.51 -3.75 -14.61
N PHE A 27 7.49 -4.97 -15.12
CA PHE A 27 6.85 -6.14 -14.51
C PHE A 27 7.80 -7.33 -14.54
N SER A 28 7.76 -8.16 -13.50
CA SER A 28 8.53 -9.39 -13.41
C SER A 28 7.66 -10.58 -13.74
N VAL A 29 8.09 -11.42 -14.68
CA VAL A 29 7.38 -12.64 -15.07
C VAL A 29 7.23 -13.58 -13.86
N GLN A 30 5.99 -14.00 -13.60
CA GLN A 30 5.61 -14.91 -12.53
C GLN A 30 5.27 -16.29 -13.06
N THR A 31 4.51 -16.35 -14.16
CA THR A 31 4.15 -17.61 -14.78
C THR A 31 4.14 -17.46 -16.30
N ALA A 32 4.50 -18.55 -16.98
CA ALA A 32 4.32 -18.71 -18.41
C ALA A 32 3.67 -20.09 -18.63
N SER A 33 2.39 -20.11 -19.00
CA SER A 33 1.63 -21.32 -19.28
C SER A 33 1.36 -21.44 -20.78
N ARG A 34 1.31 -22.67 -21.28
CA ARG A 34 1.02 -22.96 -22.69
C ARG A 34 -0.12 -23.97 -22.76
N ASP A 35 -1.15 -23.59 -23.50
CA ASP A 35 -2.26 -24.47 -23.85
C ASP A 35 -2.06 -24.93 -25.30
N TYR A 36 -1.65 -26.19 -25.47
CA TYR A 36 -1.41 -26.78 -26.78
C TYR A 36 -2.70 -27.10 -27.55
N LYS A 37 -3.83 -27.28 -26.85
CA LYS A 37 -5.13 -27.58 -27.47
C LYS A 37 -5.72 -26.31 -28.07
N ASN A 38 -5.72 -25.22 -27.30
CA ASN A 38 -6.22 -23.92 -27.75
C ASN A 38 -5.15 -23.08 -28.48
N GLN A 39 -3.92 -23.59 -28.57
CA GLN A 39 -2.77 -22.91 -29.18
C GLN A 39 -2.48 -21.53 -28.59
N THR A 40 -2.68 -21.36 -27.27
CA THR A 40 -2.43 -20.10 -26.57
C THR A 40 -1.23 -20.20 -25.63
N THR A 41 -0.60 -19.05 -25.37
CA THR A 41 0.43 -18.90 -24.33
C THR A 41 0.05 -17.72 -23.46
N GLU A 42 -0.06 -17.93 -22.15
CA GLU A 42 -0.35 -16.87 -21.19
C GLU A 42 0.91 -16.58 -20.37
N VAL A 43 1.30 -15.31 -20.32
CA VAL A 43 2.41 -14.82 -19.50
C VAL A 43 1.84 -13.86 -18.47
N ARG A 44 1.99 -14.19 -17.18
CA ARG A 44 1.57 -13.32 -16.08
C ARG A 44 2.79 -12.69 -15.47
N ALA A 45 2.76 -11.37 -15.31
CA ALA A 45 3.84 -10.59 -14.70
C ALA A 45 3.29 -9.60 -13.68
N THR A 46 4.05 -9.33 -12.63
CA THR A 46 3.64 -8.47 -11.50
C THR A 46 4.65 -7.36 -11.25
N ALA A 47 4.21 -6.26 -10.65
CA ALA A 47 5.08 -5.11 -10.34
C ALA A 47 6.19 -5.46 -9.32
N VAL A 48 5.98 -6.48 -8.51
CA VAL A 48 6.96 -7.05 -7.57
C VAL A 48 7.57 -8.30 -8.18
N ASN A 49 8.89 -8.46 -8.04
CA ASN A 49 9.56 -9.70 -8.38
C ASN A 49 9.45 -10.72 -7.23
N PHE A 50 8.36 -11.47 -7.24
CA PHE A 50 8.14 -12.58 -6.30
C PHE A 50 8.97 -13.84 -6.57
N ALA A 51 9.88 -13.82 -7.55
CA ALA A 51 10.89 -14.85 -7.79
C ALA A 51 12.13 -14.71 -6.90
N SER A 52 12.30 -13.52 -6.32
CA SER A 52 13.45 -13.18 -5.49
C SER A 52 13.24 -13.64 -4.03
N PRO A 53 14.31 -13.73 -3.21
CA PRO A 53 14.24 -14.10 -1.77
C PRO A 53 13.34 -13.20 -0.89
N GLN A 54 12.66 -12.23 -1.48
CA GLN A 54 11.68 -11.31 -0.88
C GLN A 54 10.46 -12.04 -0.27
N LYS A 55 10.23 -13.31 -0.66
CA LYS A 55 9.19 -14.19 -0.08
C LYS A 55 9.58 -14.83 1.26
N ILE A 56 10.85 -14.74 1.66
CA ILE A 56 11.30 -15.37 2.90
C ILE A 56 10.63 -14.63 4.05
N LYS A 57 9.77 -15.34 4.78
CA LYS A 57 9.20 -14.87 6.03
C LYS A 57 10.33 -14.66 7.03
N LYS A 58 10.31 -13.51 7.70
CA LYS A 58 11.32 -13.15 8.69
C LYS A 58 10.68 -13.01 10.06
N ARG A 59 11.51 -13.22 11.08
CA ARG A 59 11.21 -12.90 12.47
C ARG A 59 12.26 -11.91 12.98
N ARG A 60 11.87 -10.65 13.17
CA ARG A 60 12.76 -9.58 13.67
C ARG A 60 11.98 -8.47 14.35
N SER A 61 12.60 -7.89 15.37
CA SER A 61 12.07 -6.72 16.08
C SER A 61 12.65 -5.44 15.48
N TRP A 62 11.81 -4.43 15.38
CA TRP A 62 12.17 -3.07 14.99
C TRP A 62 11.90 -2.17 16.18
N GLU A 63 12.93 -1.47 16.67
CA GLU A 63 12.84 -0.62 17.85
C GLU A 63 13.41 0.77 17.55
N ASN A 64 12.82 1.79 18.18
CA ASN A 64 13.27 3.19 18.10
C ASN A 64 13.59 3.63 16.67
N THR A 65 12.64 3.44 15.76
CA THR A 65 12.81 3.69 14.32
C THR A 65 11.57 4.38 13.76
N THR A 66 11.52 4.61 12.46
CA THR A 66 10.35 5.19 11.79
C THR A 66 9.81 4.30 10.68
N VAL A 67 8.57 4.57 10.23
CA VAL A 67 7.98 3.86 9.09
C VAL A 67 8.89 3.97 7.86
N PHE A 68 9.41 5.17 7.55
CA PHE A 68 10.24 5.33 6.36
C PHE A 68 11.64 4.72 6.53
N GLU A 69 12.20 4.66 7.74
CA GLU A 69 13.46 3.96 8.01
C GLU A 69 13.33 2.45 7.79
N ILE A 70 12.26 1.84 8.31
CA ILE A 70 11.94 0.44 8.06
C ILE A 70 11.79 0.19 6.55
N ALA A 71 11.05 1.06 5.85
CA ALA A 71 10.89 0.98 4.41
C ALA A 71 12.22 1.02 3.65
N ARG A 72 13.14 1.93 4.03
CA ARG A 72 14.49 2.04 3.45
C ARG A 72 15.31 0.77 3.66
N LYS A 73 15.32 0.21 4.88
CA LYS A 73 16.04 -1.03 5.20
C LYS A 73 15.48 -2.22 4.40
N ILE A 74 14.16 -2.38 4.38
CA ILE A 74 13.48 -3.40 3.58
C ILE A 74 13.81 -3.23 2.10
N ALA A 75 13.74 -2.03 1.56
CA ALA A 75 14.03 -1.80 0.14
C ALA A 75 15.47 -2.16 -0.22
N ALA A 76 16.45 -1.78 0.60
CA ALA A 76 17.85 -2.12 0.39
C ALA A 76 18.07 -3.65 0.35
N GLU A 77 17.49 -4.39 1.30
CA GLU A 77 17.56 -5.86 1.33
C GLU A 77 16.93 -6.50 0.09
N ASN A 78 15.90 -5.87 -0.48
CA ASN A 78 15.13 -6.40 -1.60
C ASN A 78 15.56 -5.80 -2.97
N LYS A 79 16.64 -5.00 -3.03
CA LYS A 79 17.11 -4.30 -4.24
C LYS A 79 16.03 -3.41 -4.87
N LEU A 80 15.25 -2.74 -4.04
CA LEU A 80 14.22 -1.79 -4.42
C LEU A 80 14.66 -0.36 -4.05
N SER A 81 14.12 0.62 -4.76
CA SER A 81 14.19 2.04 -4.36
C SER A 81 13.04 2.40 -3.42
N VAL A 82 13.12 3.55 -2.75
CA VAL A 82 12.03 4.08 -1.92
C VAL A 82 11.72 5.52 -2.33
N LYS A 83 10.43 5.85 -2.43
CA LYS A 83 9.91 7.21 -2.51
C LYS A 83 8.84 7.39 -1.44
N THR A 84 9.01 8.38 -0.60
CA THR A 84 8.10 8.67 0.51
C THR A 84 7.54 10.09 0.39
N SER A 85 6.30 10.30 0.81
CA SER A 85 5.70 11.62 0.96
C SER A 85 4.88 11.72 2.24
N GLY A 86 4.81 12.93 2.82
CA GLY A 86 4.19 13.19 4.12
C GLY A 86 5.19 13.20 5.28
N GLN A 87 4.66 13.36 6.50
CA GLN A 87 5.45 13.35 7.72
C GLN A 87 5.63 11.91 8.23
N ASP A 88 6.88 11.51 8.41
CA ASP A 88 7.24 10.18 8.92
C ASP A 88 6.70 9.96 10.34
N GLN A 89 6.50 8.70 10.72
CA GLN A 89 5.93 8.33 12.02
C GLN A 89 6.91 7.50 12.83
N ASN A 90 7.09 7.89 14.10
CA ASN A 90 7.95 7.19 15.05
C ASN A 90 7.30 5.88 15.52
N ILE A 91 8.13 4.85 15.64
CA ILE A 91 7.77 3.52 16.10
C ILE A 91 8.67 3.18 17.28
N ALA A 92 8.08 3.04 18.46
CA ALA A 92 8.80 2.62 19.65
C ALA A 92 9.25 1.15 19.51
N SER A 93 8.32 0.25 19.18
CA SER A 93 8.60 -1.15 18.93
C SER A 93 7.54 -1.77 18.02
N VAL A 94 7.97 -2.60 17.06
CA VAL A 94 7.09 -3.47 16.27
C VAL A 94 7.80 -4.76 15.90
N LEU A 95 7.08 -5.88 15.98
CA LEU A 95 7.60 -7.21 15.64
C LEU A 95 7.13 -7.62 14.24
N GLN A 96 8.07 -7.87 13.33
CA GLN A 96 7.81 -8.65 12.14
C GLN A 96 7.86 -10.13 12.56
N ASN A 97 6.69 -10.79 12.65
CA ASN A 97 6.61 -12.18 13.09
C ASN A 97 6.13 -13.09 11.96
N ASP A 98 7.03 -13.92 11.43
CA ASP A 98 6.74 -14.87 10.35
C ASP A 98 6.04 -14.23 9.13
N ALA A 99 6.42 -13.00 8.84
CA ALA A 99 5.85 -12.19 7.76
C ALA A 99 6.91 -11.84 6.72
N GLY A 100 6.52 -11.82 5.44
CA GLY A 100 7.37 -11.30 4.36
C GLY A 100 7.55 -9.78 4.50
N ASP A 101 8.66 -9.25 4.00
CA ASP A 101 8.99 -7.83 4.21
C ASP A 101 7.95 -6.87 3.63
N LEU A 102 7.48 -7.13 2.41
CA LEU A 102 6.51 -6.26 1.75
C LEU A 102 5.16 -6.35 2.44
N ASP A 103 4.69 -7.55 2.77
CA ASP A 103 3.40 -7.74 3.46
C ASP A 103 3.39 -7.09 4.84
N PHE A 104 4.47 -7.25 5.60
CA PHE A 104 4.69 -6.56 6.88
C PHE A 104 4.65 -5.04 6.70
N LEU A 105 5.39 -4.52 5.71
CA LEU A 105 5.45 -3.08 5.44
C LEU A 105 4.10 -2.52 4.95
N TYR A 106 3.34 -3.26 4.16
CA TYR A 106 1.98 -2.87 3.75
C TYR A 106 1.06 -2.70 4.97
N GLY A 107 1.05 -3.68 5.88
CA GLY A 107 0.28 -3.60 7.13
C GLY A 107 0.72 -2.43 8.00
N LEU A 108 2.04 -2.29 8.21
CA LEU A 108 2.60 -1.18 8.98
C LEU A 108 2.23 0.18 8.39
N CYS A 109 2.33 0.35 7.07
CA CYS A 109 1.91 1.60 6.42
C CYS A 109 0.43 1.87 6.65
N PHE A 110 -0.42 0.85 6.53
CA PHE A 110 -1.86 0.99 6.76
C PHE A 110 -2.17 1.45 8.20
N ASP A 111 -1.55 0.83 9.19
CA ASP A 111 -1.76 1.14 10.62
C ASP A 111 -1.37 2.58 10.95
N TYR A 112 -0.34 3.11 10.28
CA TYR A 112 0.15 4.48 10.47
C TYR A 112 -0.47 5.50 9.49
N GLY A 113 -1.54 5.13 8.77
CA GLY A 113 -2.26 6.07 7.91
C GLY A 113 -1.54 6.41 6.60
N PHE A 114 -0.75 5.47 6.07
CA PHE A 114 -0.12 5.56 4.76
C PHE A 114 -0.74 4.59 3.77
N ILE A 115 -0.60 4.93 2.49
CA ILE A 115 -0.80 4.01 1.36
C ILE A 115 0.58 3.64 0.85
N MET A 116 0.79 2.35 0.63
CA MET A 116 2.02 1.81 0.05
C MET A 116 1.69 1.09 -1.26
N ALA A 117 2.62 1.12 -2.21
CA ALA A 117 2.58 0.31 -3.41
C ALA A 117 4.00 0.06 -3.93
N VAL A 118 4.22 -1.03 -4.64
CA VAL A 118 5.47 -1.25 -5.39
C VAL A 118 5.21 -0.99 -6.88
N LYS A 119 5.96 -0.06 -7.46
CA LYS A 119 5.89 0.34 -8.87
C LYS A 119 7.29 0.53 -9.40
N ASN A 120 7.61 -0.02 -10.57
CA ASN A 120 8.91 0.18 -11.24
C ASN A 120 10.11 -0.04 -10.30
N ALA A 121 10.15 -1.20 -9.63
CA ALA A 121 11.17 -1.55 -8.63
C ALA A 121 11.34 -0.51 -7.50
N THR A 122 10.31 0.26 -7.20
CA THR A 122 10.30 1.31 -6.19
C THR A 122 9.12 1.10 -5.24
N ILE A 123 9.40 1.09 -3.94
CA ILE A 123 8.39 1.22 -2.88
C ILE A 123 7.97 2.69 -2.82
N VAL A 124 6.68 2.94 -3.08
CA VAL A 124 6.08 4.27 -2.99
C VAL A 124 5.19 4.27 -1.75
N ILE A 125 5.47 5.17 -0.81
CA ILE A 125 4.68 5.39 0.40
C ILE A 125 4.20 6.83 0.37
N ALA A 126 2.89 7.03 0.51
CA ALA A 126 2.28 8.34 0.58
C ALA A 126 1.30 8.39 1.74
N ALA A 127 1.19 9.55 2.39
CA ALA A 127 0.16 9.77 3.40
C ALA A 127 -1.22 9.48 2.79
N LYS A 128 -2.04 8.70 3.52
CA LYS A 128 -3.44 8.53 3.18
C LYS A 128 -4.14 9.83 3.54
N ASN A 129 -4.26 10.73 2.56
CA ASN A 129 -5.11 11.90 2.74
C ASN A 129 -6.53 11.37 3.02
N ALA A 130 -7.05 11.66 4.22
CA ALA A 130 -8.49 11.58 4.43
C ALA A 130 -9.12 12.42 3.31
N LYS A 131 -10.14 11.88 2.65
CA LYS A 131 -10.83 12.57 1.55
C LYS A 131 -11.12 14.02 1.94
N GLY A 132 -11.10 14.91 0.93
CA GLY A 132 -11.34 16.34 1.03
C GLY A 132 -12.68 16.69 1.67
N ASP A 133 -12.70 16.65 2.99
CA ASP A 133 -13.61 17.41 3.82
C ASP A 133 -12.79 18.62 4.28
N GLU A 134 -13.22 19.82 3.88
CA GLU A 134 -12.61 21.10 4.24
C GLU A 134 -12.56 21.32 5.77
N THR A 135 -13.23 20.45 6.54
CA THR A 135 -13.40 20.60 7.99
C THR A 135 -12.64 19.61 8.86
N GLN A 136 -11.81 18.68 8.33
CA GLN A 136 -11.13 17.69 9.18
C GLN A 136 -9.60 17.65 9.09
N THR A 137 -9.02 17.98 10.25
CA THR A 137 -7.69 17.82 10.90
C THR A 137 -6.58 16.90 10.33
N SER A 138 -6.68 16.36 9.12
CA SER A 138 -5.51 15.82 8.42
C SER A 138 -4.71 17.00 7.86
N ASN A 139 -3.63 17.38 8.54
CA ASN A 139 -2.72 18.49 8.18
C ASN A 139 -1.94 18.26 6.86
N THR A 140 -2.45 17.45 5.93
CA THR A 140 -1.84 17.28 4.60
C THR A 140 -2.69 18.07 3.61
N PRO A 141 -2.22 19.24 3.14
CA PRO A 141 -2.91 19.99 2.09
C PRO A 141 -3.22 19.08 0.91
N LYS A 142 -4.41 19.25 0.31
CA LYS A 142 -4.70 18.69 -1.00
C LYS A 142 -3.53 19.05 -1.91
N ASN A 143 -2.93 18.05 -2.55
CA ASN A 143 -1.79 18.30 -3.41
C ASN A 143 -2.28 18.94 -4.72
N GLU A 144 -2.37 20.27 -4.75
CA GLU A 144 -2.75 21.08 -5.91
C GLU A 144 -1.74 20.96 -7.08
N SER A 145 -0.58 20.33 -6.88
CA SER A 145 0.37 20.04 -7.95
C SER A 145 0.09 18.73 -8.70
N LEU A 146 -0.99 18.01 -8.36
CA LEU A 146 -1.38 16.82 -9.11
C LEU A 146 -2.03 17.20 -10.44
N PRO A 147 -1.76 16.45 -11.52
CA PRO A 147 -2.40 16.72 -12.80
C PRO A 147 -3.91 16.60 -12.67
N THR A 148 -4.62 17.62 -13.12
CA THR A 148 -6.08 17.61 -13.21
C THR A 148 -6.47 17.08 -14.59
N PHE A 149 -7.41 16.14 -14.62
CA PHE A 149 -7.95 15.58 -15.85
C PHE A 149 -9.43 15.95 -15.96
N THR A 150 -9.81 16.55 -17.08
CA THR A 150 -11.21 16.85 -17.41
C THR A 150 -11.76 15.72 -18.27
N LEU A 151 -12.86 15.11 -17.83
CA LEU A 151 -13.56 14.07 -18.60
C LEU A 151 -14.75 14.71 -19.32
N ASN A 152 -14.81 14.52 -20.63
CA ASN A 152 -15.96 14.92 -21.44
C ASN A 152 -16.99 13.79 -21.45
N LEU A 153 -18.20 14.04 -20.93
CA LEU A 153 -19.28 13.05 -20.87
C LEU A 153 -19.65 12.48 -22.24
N ALA A 154 -19.50 13.25 -23.32
CA ALA A 154 -19.80 12.79 -24.69
C ALA A 154 -18.79 11.77 -25.23
N GLU A 155 -17.61 11.67 -24.62
CA GLU A 155 -16.53 10.76 -25.03
C GLU A 155 -16.49 9.48 -24.18
N LEU A 156 -17.30 9.41 -23.12
CA LEU A 156 -17.34 8.25 -22.23
C LEU A 156 -18.25 7.16 -22.79
N TYR A 157 -17.77 5.91 -22.74
CA TYR A 157 -18.62 4.75 -23.03
C TYR A 157 -19.68 4.52 -21.93
N SER A 158 -19.29 4.70 -20.67
CA SER A 158 -20.19 4.64 -19.51
C SER A 158 -19.61 5.45 -18.34
N LEU A 159 -20.49 5.95 -17.47
CA LEU A 159 -20.13 6.58 -16.20
C LEU A 159 -21.06 6.04 -15.11
N GLU A 160 -20.48 5.34 -14.13
CA GLU A 160 -21.19 4.87 -12.94
C GLU A 160 -20.52 5.46 -11.70
N ILE A 161 -21.30 6.16 -10.89
CA ILE A 161 -20.86 6.74 -9.62
C ILE A 161 -21.65 6.06 -8.51
N THR A 162 -20.96 5.31 -7.65
CA THR A 162 -21.57 4.69 -6.49
C THR A 162 -21.29 5.52 -5.25
N GLU A 163 -22.35 6.09 -4.67
CA GLU A 163 -22.30 6.69 -3.34
C GLU A 163 -22.77 5.67 -2.31
N ALA A 164 -21.87 5.29 -1.40
CA ALA A 164 -22.19 4.36 -0.33
C ALA A 164 -22.03 5.06 1.02
N ASN A 165 -23.11 5.14 1.80
CA ASN A 165 -23.10 5.67 3.17
C ASN A 165 -22.87 4.56 4.23
N ARG A 166 -22.22 3.46 3.85
CA ARG A 166 -21.91 2.37 4.79
C ARG A 166 -20.59 2.69 5.49
N ASN A 167 -20.56 2.53 6.82
CA ASN A 167 -19.39 2.78 7.68
C ASN A 167 -18.91 4.25 7.72
N SER A 168 -19.83 5.21 7.62
CA SER A 168 -19.55 6.61 7.94
C SER A 168 -19.54 6.77 9.46
N TYR A 169 -18.42 7.25 10.02
CA TYR A 169 -18.30 7.55 11.44
C TYR A 169 -17.72 8.95 11.59
N GLY A 170 -18.39 9.78 12.38
CA GLY A 170 -17.91 11.14 12.68
C GLY A 170 -16.79 11.17 13.72
N ALA A 171 -16.67 10.10 14.52
CA ALA A 171 -15.58 9.97 15.47
C ALA A 171 -15.12 8.52 15.65
N VAL A 172 -13.86 8.35 16.01
CA VAL A 172 -13.26 7.07 16.40
C VAL A 172 -12.88 7.15 17.87
N ILE A 173 -13.22 6.11 18.63
CA ILE A 173 -12.77 5.92 20.00
C ILE A 173 -11.79 4.75 19.99
N VAL A 174 -10.57 5.00 20.45
CA VAL A 174 -9.55 3.97 20.66
C VAL A 174 -9.43 3.75 22.16
N GLU A 175 -9.49 2.49 22.58
CA GLU A 175 -9.35 2.07 23.97
C GLU A 175 -8.09 1.20 24.13
N TRP A 176 -7.34 1.41 25.20
CA TRP A 176 -6.15 0.61 25.52
C TRP A 176 -6.02 0.41 27.02
N GLN A 177 -5.39 -0.69 27.43
CA GLN A 177 -5.07 -0.93 28.83
C GLN A 177 -3.80 -0.16 29.20
N ASP A 178 -3.90 0.73 30.18
CA ASP A 178 -2.74 1.38 30.78
C ASP A 178 -2.23 0.51 31.93
N ILE A 179 -1.00 0.02 31.79
CA ILE A 179 -0.37 -0.92 32.75
C ILE A 179 -0.02 -0.20 34.05
N GLU A 180 0.50 1.02 33.97
CA GLU A 180 0.91 1.79 35.16
C GLU A 180 -0.29 2.22 35.99
N ALA A 181 -1.38 2.64 35.33
CA ALA A 181 -2.60 3.07 36.01
C ALA A 181 -3.54 1.90 36.37
N GLY A 182 -3.29 0.69 35.84
CA GLY A 182 -4.15 -0.49 36.02
C GLY A 182 -5.58 -0.31 35.48
N LYS A 183 -5.78 0.57 34.50
CA LYS A 183 -7.11 0.98 34.00
C LYS A 183 -7.13 1.06 32.48
N THR A 184 -8.28 0.79 31.88
CA THR A 184 -8.51 1.07 30.46
C THR A 184 -8.63 2.58 30.27
N LYS A 185 -7.77 3.14 29.41
CA LYS A 185 -7.86 4.53 28.94
C LYS A 185 -8.50 4.55 27.56
N SER A 186 -9.09 5.69 27.20
CA SER A 186 -9.67 5.89 25.88
C SER A 186 -9.36 7.29 25.35
N ILE A 187 -9.29 7.41 24.03
CA ILE A 187 -9.19 8.68 23.33
C ILE A 187 -10.24 8.72 22.22
N LYS A 188 -10.96 9.83 22.12
CA LYS A 188 -11.91 10.10 21.04
C LYS A 188 -11.30 11.12 20.09
N VAL A 189 -11.27 10.79 18.80
CA VAL A 189 -10.83 11.70 17.73
C VAL A 189 -12.01 11.91 16.77
N GLY A 190 -12.27 13.16 16.40
CA GLY A 190 -13.40 13.55 15.55
C GLY A 190 -14.66 13.98 16.32
N SER A 191 -15.67 14.42 15.57
CA SER A 191 -16.95 14.92 16.07
C SER A 191 -18.12 14.26 15.36
N GLY A 192 -19.13 13.81 16.11
CA GLY A 192 -20.33 13.20 15.58
C GLY A 192 -20.97 12.21 16.56
N GLU A 193 -22.25 11.90 16.30
CA GLU A 193 -23.01 10.93 17.11
C GLU A 193 -22.64 9.49 16.77
N GLN A 194 -22.42 9.18 15.48
CA GLN A 194 -21.96 7.86 15.05
C GLN A 194 -20.47 7.72 15.34
N THR A 195 -20.16 6.88 16.33
CA THR A 195 -18.79 6.62 16.77
C THR A 195 -18.37 5.18 16.48
N TYR A 196 -17.16 5.01 15.95
CA TYR A 196 -16.54 3.70 15.79
C TYR A 196 -15.65 3.41 16.99
N LYS A 197 -15.94 2.35 17.74
CA LYS A 197 -15.05 1.86 18.80
C LYS A 197 -14.07 0.86 18.22
N MET A 198 -12.81 1.29 18.10
CA MET A 198 -11.73 0.42 17.68
C MET A 198 -11.25 -0.38 18.89
N GLN A 199 -11.57 -1.67 18.91
CA GLN A 199 -11.03 -2.58 19.91
C GLN A 199 -9.65 -3.05 19.46
N ILE A 200 -8.60 -2.53 20.08
CA ILE A 200 -7.26 -3.11 19.95
C ILE A 200 -7.29 -4.42 20.72
N ALA A 201 -7.16 -5.55 20.01
CA ALA A 201 -7.16 -6.86 20.64
C ALA A 201 -6.04 -6.92 21.69
N GLN A 202 -6.32 -7.47 22.87
CA GLN A 202 -5.29 -7.75 23.87
C GLN A 202 -4.20 -8.62 23.22
N PRO A 203 -2.91 -8.38 23.49
CA PRO A 203 -1.89 -9.35 23.14
C PRO A 203 -2.29 -10.68 23.80
N LYS A 204 -2.38 -11.74 23.00
CA LYS A 204 -2.61 -13.08 23.54
C LYS A 204 -1.42 -13.39 24.45
N SER A 205 -1.69 -13.51 25.75
CA SER A 205 -0.76 -14.18 26.66
C SER A 205 -0.75 -15.66 26.28
N ASP A 206 0.43 -16.19 25.98
CA ASP A 206 0.65 -17.65 25.93
C ASP A 206 0.34 -18.30 27.29
#